data_AF-A0A831KX93-F1
#
_entry.id   AF-A0A831KX93-F1
#
_cell.length_a   1.000
_cell.length_b   1.000
_cell.length_c   1.000
_cell.angle_alpha   90.00
_cell.angle_beta   90.00
_cell.angle_gamma   90.00
#
_symmetry.space_group_name_H-M   'P 1'
#
loop_
_entity.id
_entity.type
_entity.pdbx_description
1 polymer ?
#
loop_
_entity_poly.entity_id
_entity_poly.type
_entity_poly.pdbx_seq_one_letter_code
_entity_poly.pdbx_strand_id
1 'polypeptide(L)' 'MSKEKDLRILKLYKVEENKVIRLKKVCPKCGRFMAEHKDRYHCGYCGYTEFKQKIEKRYIKEIGIQI' A
#
# COMPACT_ATOMS: atom_id res chain seq x y z
N MET A 1 -25.06 -1.04 25.59
CA MET A 1 -23.86 -0.43 24.99
C MET A 1 -23.76 -0.84 23.53
N SER A 2 -24.43 -0.12 22.63
CA SER A 2 -24.21 -0.26 21.20
C SER A 2 -22.78 0.18 20.92
N LYS A 3 -21.86 -0.79 20.77
CA LYS A 3 -20.49 -0.50 20.32
C LYS A 3 -20.60 0.11 18.93
N GLU A 4 -20.55 1.44 18.84
CA GLU A 4 -20.27 2.11 17.59
C GLU A 4 -19.00 1.46 17.03
N LYS A 5 -19.15 0.77 15.90
CA LYS A 5 -18.03 0.06 15.28
C LYS A 5 -17.06 1.13 14.83
N ASP A 6 -15.89 1.14 15.44
CA ASP A 6 -14.78 2.01 15.07
C ASP A 6 -14.25 1.54 13.70
N LEU A 7 -14.87 2.05 12.62
CA LEU A 7 -14.70 1.58 11.25
C LEU A 7 -13.41 2.11 10.61
N ARG A 8 -12.26 1.82 11.23
CA ARG A 8 -10.91 2.21 10.75
C ARG A 8 -10.63 1.71 9.33
N ILE A 9 -11.32 0.64 8.91
CA ILE A 9 -11.24 0.04 7.57
C ILE A 9 -11.75 1.00 6.49
N LEU A 10 -12.74 1.86 6.78
CA LEU A 10 -13.28 2.80 5.79
C LEU A 10 -12.23 3.81 5.31
N LYS A 11 -11.27 4.16 6.17
CA LYS A 11 -10.15 5.05 5.82
C LYS A 11 -9.21 4.48 4.74
N LEU A 12 -9.37 3.21 4.36
CA LEU A 12 -8.57 2.55 3.32
C LEU A 12 -9.17 2.71 1.91
N TYR A 13 -10.40 3.21 1.84
CA TYR A 13 -11.13 3.38 0.59
C TYR A 13 -11.48 4.85 0.40
N LYS A 14 -11.36 5.33 -0.84
CA LYS A 14 -11.87 6.63 -1.27
C LYS A 14 -12.90 6.39 -2.35
N VAL A 15 -14.02 7.11 -2.28
CA VAL A 15 -15.05 7.09 -3.33
C VAL A 15 -14.92 8.38 -4.12
N GLU A 16 -14.69 8.28 -5.42
CA GLU A 16 -14.65 9.42 -6.32
C GLU A 16 -15.65 9.19 -7.45
N GLU A 17 -16.67 10.05 -7.49
CA GLU A 17 -17.73 10.24 -8.51
C GLU A 17 -18.54 9.04 -8.98
N ASN A 18 -18.01 7.81 -8.93
CA ASN A 18 -18.65 6.49 -9.06
C ASN A 18 -17.63 5.32 -8.96
N LYS A 19 -16.36 5.57 -8.59
CA LYS A 19 -15.31 4.56 -8.50
C LYS A 19 -14.79 4.43 -7.07
N VAL A 20 -14.55 3.18 -6.65
CA VAL A 20 -13.92 2.88 -5.36
C VAL A 20 -12.42 2.74 -5.56
N ILE A 21 -11.68 3.71 -5.04
CA ILE A 21 -10.21 3.75 -5.08
C ILE A 21 -9.69 3.13 -3.78
N ARG A 22 -8.78 2.16 -3.93
CA ARG A 22 -8.06 1.54 -2.82
C ARG A 22 -6.82 2.39 -2.52
N LEU A 23 -6.72 2.92 -1.29
CA LEU A 23 -5.65 3.84 -0.90
C LEU A 23 -4.35 3.12 -0.51
N LYS A 24 -4.43 1.86 -0.05
CA LYS A 24 -3.27 1.07 0.36
C LYS A 24 -2.93 -0.02 -0.65
N LYS A 25 -1.65 -0.41 -0.67
CA LYS A 25 -1.15 -1.52 -1.48
C LYS A 25 -1.88 -2.82 -1.14
N VAL A 26 -2.23 -3.56 -2.19
CA VAL A 26 -2.91 -4.86 -2.09
C VAL A 26 -1.88 -5.97 -2.27
N CYS A 27 -2.00 -7.02 -1.47
CA CYS A 27 -1.12 -8.18 -1.54
C CYS A 27 -1.28 -8.90 -2.89
N PRO A 28 -0.20 -9.13 -3.65
CA PRO A 28 -0.27 -9.80 -4.95
C PRO A 28 -0.68 -11.27 -4.83
N LYS A 29 -0.47 -11.90 -3.67
CA LYS A 29 -0.82 -13.31 -3.45
C LYS A 29 -2.25 -13.53 -3.00
N CYS A 30 -2.79 -12.66 -2.15
CA CYS A 30 -4.08 -12.93 -1.47
C CYS A 30 -5.09 -11.79 -1.55
N GLY A 31 -4.79 -10.69 -2.24
CA GLY A 31 -5.77 -9.62 -2.52
C GLY A 31 -6.18 -8.76 -1.32
N ARG A 32 -5.56 -8.92 -0.15
CA ARG A 32 -5.83 -8.11 1.05
C ARG A 32 -4.90 -6.91 1.17
N PHE A 33 -5.29 -5.89 1.93
CA PHE A 33 -4.42 -4.75 2.19
C PHE A 33 -3.16 -5.15 2.95
N MET A 34 -2.03 -4.60 2.50
CA MET A 34 -0.75 -4.75 3.17
C MET A 34 -0.53 -3.62 4.18
N ALA A 35 0.14 -3.95 5.28
CA ALA A 35 0.67 -2.96 6.22
C ALA A 35 1.87 -2.28 5.57
N GLU A 36 1.86 -0.95 5.58
CA GLU A 36 2.97 -0.15 5.10
C GLU A 36 3.88 0.22 6.28
N HIS A 37 5.14 -0.19 6.18
CA HIS A 37 6.21 0.20 7.08
C HIS A 37 7.19 1.11 6.33
N LYS A 38 8.20 1.61 7.05
CA LYS A 38 9.21 2.53 6.50
C LYS A 38 10.03 1.89 5.37
N ASP A 39 10.34 0.61 5.53
CA ASP A 39 11.27 -0.19 4.74
C ASP A 39 10.58 -1.28 3.90
N ARG A 40 9.32 -1.62 4.22
CA ARG A 40 8.63 -2.76 3.61
C ARG A 40 7.11 -2.62 3.61
N TYR A 41 6.48 -3.45 2.79
CA TYR A 41 5.07 -3.80 2.84
C TYR A 41 4.94 -5.22 3.35
N HIS A 42 4.07 -5.44 4.35
CA HIS A 42 3.86 -6.77 4.92
C HIS A 42 2.38 -7.15 4.89
N CYS A 43 2.07 -8.36 4.41
CA CYS A 43 0.73 -8.92 4.43
C CYS A 43 0.52 -9.69 5.73
N GLY A 44 -0.26 -9.12 6.65
CA GLY A 44 -0.58 -9.78 7.93
C GLY A 44 -1.48 -11.02 7.83
N TYR A 45 -1.97 -11.38 6.63
CA TYR A 45 -2.77 -12.58 6.42
C TYR A 45 -1.96 -13.78 5.92
N CYS A 46 -1.15 -13.59 4.86
CA CYS A 46 -0.39 -14.69 4.24
C CYS A 46 1.12 -14.62 4.46
N GLY A 47 1.61 -13.61 5.20
CA GLY A 47 3.03 -13.43 5.51
C GLY A 47 3.88 -12.86 4.36
N TYR A 48 3.31 -12.61 3.18
CA TYR A 48 4.04 -12.03 2.06
C TYR A 48 4.63 -10.66 2.42
N THR A 49 5.92 -10.47 2.13
CA THR A 49 6.64 -9.23 2.44
C THR A 49 7.36 -8.74 1.19
N GLU A 50 7.26 -7.44 0.94
CA GLU A 50 7.93 -6.76 -0.16
C GLU A 50 8.73 -5.58 0.40
N PHE A 51 10.03 -5.52 0.12
CA PHE A 51 10.88 -4.45 0.62
C PHE A 51 10.85 -3.27 -0.36
N LYS A 52 10.75 -2.06 0.19
CA LYS A 52 10.87 -0.82 -0.58
C LYS A 52 12.31 -0.71 -1.04
N GLN A 53 12.57 -1.05 -2.30
CA GLN A 53 13.89 -0.88 -2.89
C GLN A 53 14.23 0.61 -2.85
N LYS A 54 15.25 0.98 -2.10
CA LYS A 54 15.94 2.25 -2.30
C LYS A 54 16.74 2.08 -3.58
N ILE A 55 16.09 2.26 -4.73
CA ILE A 55 16.83 2.46 -5.96
C ILE A 55 17.65 3.72 -5.69
N GLU A 56 18.95 3.56 -5.49
CA GLU A 56 19.83 4.68 -5.20
C GLU A 56 19.68 5.66 -6.36
N LYS A 57 19.12 6.84 -6.06
CA LYS A 57 18.92 7.94 -7.01
C LYS A 57 20.20 8.39 -7.73
N ARG A 58 21.36 7.78 -7.40
CA ARG A 58 22.61 7.91 -8.16
C ARG A 58 22.50 7.33 -9.57
N TYR A 59 21.89 6.16 -9.76
CA TYR A 59 21.89 5.48 -11.07
C TYR A 59 20.97 6.14 -12.11
N ILE A 60 19.89 6.82 -11.67
CA ILE A 60 18.99 7.55 -12.59
C ILE A 60 19.64 8.85 -13.09
N LYS A 61 20.52 9.48 -12.30
CA LYS A 61 21.28 10.67 -12.73
C LYS A 61 22.32 10.35 -13.82
N GLU A 62 22.88 9.15 -13.83
CA GLU A 62 23.90 8.74 -14.81
C GLU A 62 23.31 8.29 -16.15
N ILE A 63 22.05 7.85 -16.19
CA ILE A 63 21.42 7.28 -17.41
C ILE A 63 20.42 8.23 -18.10
N GLY A 64 20.19 9.45 -17.58
CA GLY A 64 19.53 10.51 -18.35
C GLY A 64 18.09 10.22 -18.83
N ILE A 65 17.37 9.29 -18.20
CA ILE A 65 15.94 9.07 -18.50
C ILE A 65 15.12 10.00 -17.61
N GLN A 66 14.78 11.18 -18.13
CA GLN A 66 13.68 12.00 -17.62
C GLN A 66 12.36 11.29 -17.94
N ILE A 67 11.63 10.85 -16.90
CA ILE A 67 10.18 10.65 -16.97
C ILE A 67 9.54 11.81 -16.20
#